data_AF-A0A8H3YMJ9-F1
#
_entry.id   AF-A0A8H3YMJ9-F1
#
_cell.length_a   1.000
_cell.length_b   1.000
_cell.length_c   1.000
_cell.angle_alpha   90.00
_cell.angle_beta   90.00
_cell.angle_gamma   90.00
#
_symmetry.space_group_name_H-M   'P 1'
#
loop_
_entity.id
_entity.type
_entity.pdbx_description
1 polymer ?
#
loop_
_entity_poly.entity_id
_entity_poly.type
_entity_poly.pdbx_seq_one_letter_code
_entity_poly.pdbx_strand_id
1 'polypeptide(L)'
;MRSVLTAAVIGICFIAQATDASNSIPGYEIVELSWKVQAFPNGPNITVNGTVENAIAKIAELNPNWKTDFDVDNRVAAASSTDNIPWDEWDSPPRCGAPWKPVYLTRKSSPIDEGINYLLKLPGVPEAGPGPKKCIRASCSWNAAIYWCNDHPEKITLASSAWIAKGAKEIVHKCVFRQSRRSNGVSGQIFNKGAWNVIVRQDSDHC
;
A
#
# COMPACT_ATOMS: atom_id res chain seq x y z
N MET A 1 -44.91 -21.95 -51.62
CA MET A 1 -43.56 -21.34 -51.60
C MET A 1 -43.20 -21.09 -50.15
N ARG A 2 -42.31 -21.90 -49.56
CA ARG A 2 -41.91 -21.78 -48.15
C ARG A 2 -40.63 -20.95 -48.09
N SER A 3 -40.70 -19.76 -47.51
CA SER A 3 -39.54 -18.92 -47.18
C SER A 3 -38.78 -19.52 -45.99
N VAL A 4 -37.47 -19.66 -46.13
CA VAL A 4 -36.55 -20.02 -45.04
C VAL A 4 -35.85 -18.73 -44.60
N LEU A 5 -36.07 -18.33 -43.34
CA LEU A 5 -35.31 -17.28 -42.67
C LEU A 5 -34.16 -17.93 -41.90
N THR A 6 -32.92 -17.68 -42.34
CA THR A 6 -31.71 -18.04 -41.60
C THR A 6 -31.39 -16.95 -40.57
N ALA A 7 -31.41 -17.31 -39.29
CA ALA A 7 -30.94 -16.44 -38.21
C ALA A 7 -29.42 -16.59 -38.05
N ALA A 8 -28.68 -15.48 -38.18
CA ALA A 8 -27.25 -15.43 -37.89
C ALA A 8 -27.04 -15.16 -36.39
N VAL A 9 -26.38 -16.08 -35.69
CA VAL A 9 -25.98 -15.91 -34.28
C VAL A 9 -24.62 -15.21 -34.27
N ILE A 10 -24.60 -13.95 -33.82
CA ILE A 10 -23.36 -13.20 -33.61
C ILE A 10 -22.80 -13.62 -32.24
N GLY A 11 -21.76 -14.46 -32.26
CA GLY A 11 -21.01 -14.82 -31.06
C GLY A 11 -20.24 -13.62 -30.52
N ILE A 12 -20.57 -13.18 -29.31
CA ILE A 12 -19.80 -12.15 -28.60
C ILE A 12 -18.52 -12.80 -28.10
N CYS A 13 -17.39 -12.44 -28.73
CA CYS A 13 -16.06 -12.80 -28.27
C CYS A 13 -15.74 -11.95 -27.04
N PHE A 14 -15.81 -12.54 -25.84
CA PHE A 14 -15.24 -11.93 -24.64
C PHE A 14 -13.72 -11.87 -24.82
N ILE A 15 -13.20 -10.67 -25.08
CA ILE A 15 -11.75 -10.43 -25.04
C ILE A 15 -11.34 -10.53 -23.57
N ALA A 16 -10.70 -11.64 -23.20
CA ALA A 16 -10.01 -11.75 -21.92
C ALA A 16 -8.92 -10.67 -21.91
N GLN A 17 -9.04 -9.68 -21.02
CA GLN A 17 -7.95 -8.75 -20.77
C GLN A 17 -6.82 -9.53 -20.12
N ALA A 18 -5.65 -9.55 -20.76
CA ALA A 18 -4.45 -10.13 -20.18
C ALA A 18 -4.05 -9.29 -18.96
N THR A 19 -4.10 -9.88 -17.77
CA THR A 19 -3.50 -9.29 -16.57
C THR A 19 -1.98 -9.37 -16.72
N ASP A 20 -1.31 -8.22 -16.79
CA ASP A 20 0.13 -8.14 -16.97
C ASP A 20 0.87 -8.85 -15.82
N ALA A 21 1.75 -9.80 -16.16
CA ALA A 21 2.44 -10.66 -15.19
C ALA A 21 3.65 -9.96 -14.52
N SER A 22 3.93 -8.70 -14.88
CA SER A 22 5.09 -7.91 -14.44
C SER A 22 5.01 -7.44 -12.98
N ASN A 23 3.81 -7.28 -12.41
CA ASN A 23 3.63 -6.75 -11.04
C ASN A 23 3.57 -7.79 -9.94
N SER A 24 3.62 -9.07 -10.27
CA SER A 24 3.43 -10.12 -9.26
C SER A 24 4.47 -10.00 -8.13
N ILE A 25 4.00 -10.07 -6.88
CA ILE A 25 4.85 -10.32 -5.72
C ILE A 25 4.96 -11.84 -5.64
N PRO A 26 6.15 -12.45 -5.74
CA PRO A 26 6.29 -13.90 -5.70
C PRO A 26 5.55 -14.52 -4.52
N GLY A 27 4.58 -15.38 -4.83
CA GLY A 27 3.75 -16.04 -3.83
C GLY A 27 2.59 -15.22 -3.28
N TYR A 28 2.29 -14.04 -3.82
CA TYR A 28 1.15 -13.21 -3.44
C TYR A 28 0.31 -12.77 -4.64
N GLU A 29 -1.00 -12.72 -4.44
CA GLU A 29 -1.96 -12.04 -5.32
C GLU A 29 -2.03 -10.56 -4.94
N ILE A 30 -1.95 -9.64 -5.91
CA ILE A 30 -2.20 -8.22 -5.64
C ILE A 30 -3.68 -7.94 -5.82
N VAL A 31 -4.31 -7.39 -4.79
CA VAL A 31 -5.73 -7.01 -4.76
C VAL A 31 -5.91 -5.53 -4.43
N GLU A 32 -7.11 -5.00 -4.67
CA GLU A 32 -7.43 -3.60 -4.34
C GLU A 32 -7.52 -3.37 -2.82
N LEU A 33 -6.94 -2.25 -2.36
CA LEU A 33 -7.14 -1.73 -1.00
C LEU A 33 -8.48 -1.04 -0.91
N SER A 34 -9.06 -1.05 0.29
CA SER A 34 -10.06 -0.05 0.67
C SER A 34 -9.60 0.73 1.91
N TRP A 35 -9.67 2.05 1.82
CA TRP A 35 -9.45 2.97 2.92
C TRP A 35 -10.80 3.48 3.42
N LYS A 36 -11.11 3.28 4.71
CA LYS A 36 -12.25 3.92 5.36
C LYS A 36 -11.77 5.19 6.04
N VAL A 37 -12.07 6.34 5.42
CA VAL A 37 -11.55 7.65 5.84
C VAL A 37 -12.69 8.63 6.06
N GLN A 38 -12.39 9.78 6.65
CA GLN A 38 -13.34 10.89 6.79
C GLN A 38 -12.75 12.13 6.13
N ALA A 39 -13.57 12.89 5.40
CA ALA A 39 -13.16 14.18 4.84
C ALA A 39 -13.21 15.31 5.88
N PHE A 40 -14.08 15.20 6.87
CA PHE A 40 -14.26 16.16 7.96
C PHE A 40 -14.22 15.43 9.31
N PRO A 41 -13.69 16.03 10.38
CA PRO A 41 -13.75 15.45 11.72
C PRO A 41 -15.19 15.11 12.11
N ASN A 42 -15.40 13.90 12.63
CA ASN A 42 -16.72 13.35 12.99
C ASN A 42 -17.73 13.26 11.83
N GLY A 43 -17.26 13.40 10.58
CA GLY A 43 -18.09 13.24 9.39
C GLY A 43 -18.41 11.77 9.07
N PRO A 44 -19.22 11.51 8.03
CA PRO A 44 -19.45 10.14 7.57
C PRO A 44 -18.15 9.51 7.04
N ASN A 45 -18.02 8.20 7.23
CA ASN A 45 -16.94 7.44 6.61
C ASN A 45 -17.18 7.33 5.10
N ILE A 46 -16.13 7.58 4.32
CA ILE A 46 -16.07 7.33 2.88
C ILE A 46 -15.10 6.17 2.62
N THR A 47 -15.44 5.31 1.66
CA THR A 47 -14.56 4.23 1.21
C THR A 47 -13.84 4.69 -0.05
N VAL A 48 -12.51 4.61 -0.04
CA VAL A 48 -11.66 4.96 -1.19
C VAL A 48 -10.84 3.74 -1.58
N ASN A 49 -10.94 3.33 -2.84
CA ASN A 49 -10.10 2.26 -3.39
C ASN A 49 -8.79 2.84 -3.93
N GLY A 50 -7.73 2.04 -3.88
CA GLY A 50 -6.41 2.40 -4.41
C GLY A 50 -5.37 2.69 -3.32
N THR A 51 -4.38 3.51 -3.64
CA THR A 51 -3.26 3.81 -2.73
C THR A 51 -3.63 4.88 -1.70
N VAL A 52 -2.78 5.07 -0.69
CA VAL A 52 -2.94 6.14 0.30
C VAL A 52 -2.96 7.53 -0.35
N GLU A 53 -2.22 7.71 -1.45
CA GLU A 53 -2.23 8.95 -2.23
C GLU A 53 -3.61 9.21 -2.83
N ASN A 54 -4.31 8.18 -3.33
CA ASN A 54 -5.69 8.31 -3.80
C ASN A 54 -6.64 8.71 -2.66
N ALA A 55 -6.50 8.11 -1.48
CA ALA A 55 -7.31 8.45 -0.31
C ALA A 55 -7.08 9.89 0.16
N ILE A 56 -5.82 10.34 0.23
CA ILE A 56 -5.47 11.71 0.60
C ILE A 56 -5.94 12.72 -0.45
N ALA A 57 -5.82 12.41 -1.73
CA ALA A 57 -6.35 13.24 -2.81
C ALA A 57 -7.87 13.40 -2.67
N LYS A 58 -8.60 12.32 -2.36
CA LYS A 58 -10.05 12.39 -2.19
C LYS A 58 -10.46 13.22 -0.97
N ILE A 59 -9.73 13.10 0.14
CA ILE A 59 -9.95 13.93 1.34
C ILE A 59 -9.71 15.41 0.99
N ALA A 60 -8.60 15.72 0.32
CA ALA A 60 -8.22 17.09 -0.03
C ALA A 60 -9.19 17.75 -1.02
N GLU A 61 -9.76 16.97 -1.95
CA GLU A 61 -10.81 17.41 -2.87
C GLU A 61 -12.08 17.83 -2.11
N LEU A 62 -12.50 17.03 -1.13
CA LEU A 62 -13.73 17.27 -0.37
C LEU A 62 -13.57 18.33 0.72
N ASN A 63 -12.39 18.41 1.33
CA ASN A 63 -12.07 19.35 2.39
C ASN A 63 -10.65 19.91 2.20
N PRO A 64 -10.50 21.09 1.58
CA PRO A 64 -9.18 21.73 1.43
C PRO A 64 -8.46 22.04 2.76
N ASN A 65 -9.19 22.17 3.87
CA ASN A 65 -8.66 22.47 5.20
C ASN A 65 -8.39 21.22 6.06
N TRP A 66 -8.54 20.02 5.50
CA TRP A 66 -8.46 18.75 6.25
C TRP A 66 -7.22 18.61 7.13
N LYS A 67 -6.06 19.13 6.71
CA LYS A 67 -4.83 19.06 7.50
C LYS A 67 -4.98 19.75 8.86
N THR A 68 -5.59 20.93 8.85
CA THR A 68 -5.85 21.72 10.05
C THR A 68 -7.01 21.11 10.83
N ASP A 69 -8.10 20.72 10.16
CA ASP A 69 -9.29 20.18 10.82
C ASP A 69 -9.00 18.88 11.58
N PHE A 70 -8.16 18.02 11.02
CA PHE A 70 -7.74 16.77 11.65
C PHE A 70 -6.48 16.91 12.52
N ASP A 71 -5.95 18.12 12.70
CA ASP A 71 -4.70 18.38 13.43
C ASP A 71 -3.55 17.43 13.02
N VAL A 72 -3.35 17.33 11.69
CA VAL A 72 -2.49 16.31 11.08
C VAL A 72 -1.04 16.44 11.56
N ASP A 73 -0.52 17.64 11.74
CA ASP A 73 0.87 17.84 12.11
C ASP A 73 1.15 17.30 13.53
N ASN A 74 0.26 17.54 14.49
CA ASN A 74 0.38 16.97 15.84
C ASN A 74 0.17 15.46 15.84
N ARG A 75 -0.79 14.95 15.07
CA ARG A 75 -1.01 13.49 14.92
C ARG A 75 0.21 12.80 14.31
N VAL A 76 0.81 13.39 13.28
CA VAL A 76 2.02 12.87 12.66
C VAL A 76 3.16 12.93 13.66
N ALA A 77 3.35 14.02 14.40
CA ALA A 77 4.38 14.09 15.44
C ALA A 77 4.20 12.97 16.49
N ALA A 78 2.97 12.73 16.95
CA ALA A 78 2.63 11.66 17.89
C ALA A 78 2.76 10.24 17.30
N ALA A 79 2.52 10.06 16.00
CA ALA A 79 2.70 8.78 15.31
C ALA A 79 4.15 8.53 14.88
N SER A 80 4.91 9.60 14.67
CA SER A 80 6.32 9.59 14.28
C SER A 80 7.23 9.12 15.40
N SER A 81 6.82 9.29 16.66
CA SER A 81 7.51 8.66 17.78
C SER A 81 7.42 7.13 17.72
N THR A 82 6.42 6.54 17.04
CA THR A 82 6.18 5.08 16.93
C THR A 82 6.16 4.28 18.25
N ASP A 83 6.44 4.92 19.38
CA ASP A 83 6.50 4.35 20.74
C ASP A 83 5.14 3.80 21.18
N ASN A 84 4.06 4.39 20.66
CA ASN A 84 2.69 3.97 20.96
C ASN A 84 2.23 2.73 20.17
N ILE A 85 2.98 2.31 19.15
CA ILE A 85 2.71 1.06 18.44
C ILE A 85 3.67 0.01 18.99
N PRO A 86 3.20 -1.08 19.62
CA PRO A 86 4.08 -2.07 20.22
C PRO A 86 4.99 -2.75 19.16
N TRP A 87 6.29 -2.83 19.45
CA TRP A 87 7.27 -3.52 18.59
C TRP A 87 7.34 -5.03 18.85
N ASP A 88 6.88 -5.49 20.01
CA ASP A 88 6.80 -6.90 20.38
C ASP A 88 5.80 -7.69 19.52
N GLU A 89 4.96 -7.01 18.74
CA GLU A 89 4.10 -7.61 17.73
C GLU A 89 4.78 -7.88 16.37
N TRP A 90 6.05 -7.49 16.19
CA TRP A 90 6.77 -7.61 14.92
C TRP A 90 7.92 -8.62 14.99
N ASP A 91 8.13 -9.34 13.90
CA ASP A 91 9.28 -10.21 13.71
C ASP A 91 10.48 -9.38 13.27
N SER A 92 11.27 -8.94 14.26
CA SER A 92 12.48 -8.12 14.06
C SER A 92 13.75 -8.98 14.20
N PRO A 93 14.78 -8.79 13.34
CA PRO A 93 14.89 -7.76 12.31
C PRO A 93 14.10 -8.09 11.02
N PRO A 94 13.79 -7.05 10.20
CA PRO A 94 13.21 -7.27 8.88
C PRO A 94 14.12 -8.12 7.98
N ARG A 95 13.51 -8.86 7.05
CA ARG A 95 14.22 -9.60 6.01
C ARG A 95 14.62 -8.63 4.90
N CYS A 96 15.91 -8.37 4.75
CA CYS A 96 16.42 -7.39 3.80
C CYS A 96 16.77 -8.00 2.43
N GLY A 97 16.57 -7.24 1.36
CA GLY A 97 17.00 -7.61 0.01
C GLY A 97 16.13 -8.68 -0.65
N ALA A 98 16.75 -9.73 -1.18
CA ALA A 98 16.10 -10.75 -2.00
C ALA A 98 14.86 -11.37 -1.31
N PRO A 99 13.79 -11.70 -2.07
CA PRO A 99 13.69 -11.68 -3.53
C PRO A 99 13.31 -10.30 -4.11
N TRP A 100 13.30 -9.26 -3.29
CA TRP A 100 12.77 -7.95 -3.67
C TRP A 100 13.75 -7.15 -4.50
N LYS A 101 13.27 -6.61 -5.63
CA LYS A 101 14.03 -5.63 -6.40
C LYS A 101 14.14 -4.33 -5.60
N PRO A 102 15.34 -3.77 -5.39
CA PRO A 102 15.51 -2.60 -4.55
C PRO A 102 14.99 -1.30 -5.18
N VAL A 103 14.38 -0.47 -4.34
CA VAL A 103 14.10 0.93 -4.65
C VAL A 103 15.40 1.71 -4.57
N TYR A 104 15.62 2.59 -5.55
CA TYR A 104 16.76 3.50 -5.57
C TYR A 104 16.54 4.66 -4.60
N LEU A 105 17.49 4.88 -3.68
CA LEU A 105 17.47 5.99 -2.74
C LEU A 105 18.35 7.13 -3.25
N THR A 106 17.75 8.32 -3.42
CA THR A 106 18.50 9.56 -3.67
C THR A 106 18.87 10.24 -2.35
N ARG A 107 19.85 11.16 -2.37
CA ARG A 107 20.30 11.90 -1.18
C ARG A 107 19.33 12.98 -0.69
N LYS A 108 18.29 13.33 -1.45
CA LYS A 108 17.42 14.50 -1.16
C LYS A 108 16.03 14.12 -0.61
N SER A 109 15.50 12.98 -1.02
CA SER A 109 14.25 12.40 -0.53
C SER A 109 14.09 11.02 -1.19
N SER A 110 13.60 10.03 -0.46
CA SER A 110 13.17 8.76 -1.04
C SER A 110 11.67 8.79 -1.34
N PRO A 111 11.22 8.34 -2.52
CA PRO A 111 9.80 8.09 -2.77
C PRO A 111 9.14 7.18 -1.71
N ILE A 112 9.90 6.31 -1.03
CA ILE A 112 9.39 5.53 0.11
C ILE A 112 9.13 6.39 1.35
N ASP A 113 9.97 7.39 1.62
CA ASP A 113 9.74 8.31 2.75
C ASP A 113 8.46 9.14 2.50
N GLU A 114 8.20 9.51 1.25
CA GLU A 114 6.95 10.15 0.84
C GLU A 114 5.73 9.26 1.11
N GLY A 115 5.78 7.99 0.69
CA GLY A 115 4.73 7.01 0.97
C GLY A 115 4.48 6.77 2.46
N ILE A 116 5.56 6.65 3.24
CA ILE A 116 5.50 6.59 4.72
C ILE A 116 4.79 7.83 5.27
N ASN A 117 5.11 9.02 4.76
CA ASN A 117 4.50 10.26 5.22
C ASN A 117 3.01 10.34 4.86
N TYR A 118 2.58 9.87 3.69
CA TYR A 118 1.15 9.78 3.36
C TYR A 118 0.42 8.82 4.31
N LEU A 119 1.01 7.65 4.59
CA LEU A 119 0.45 6.68 5.53
C LEU A 119 0.31 7.25 6.95
N LEU A 120 1.25 8.07 7.42
CA LEU A 120 1.16 8.70 8.75
C LEU A 120 0.09 9.80 8.82
N LYS A 121 -0.19 10.48 7.70
CA LYS A 121 -1.15 11.59 7.64
C LYS A 121 -2.59 11.13 7.52
N LEU A 122 -2.83 9.93 6.99
CA LEU A 122 -4.17 9.47 6.66
C LEU A 122 -5.07 9.35 7.91
N PRO A 123 -6.20 10.06 7.99
CA PRO A 123 -7.25 9.76 8.97
C PRO A 123 -8.01 8.49 8.56
N GLY A 124 -8.35 7.65 9.53
CA GLY A 124 -9.17 6.46 9.32
C GLY A 124 -8.41 5.15 9.42
N VAL A 125 -9.05 4.08 8.92
CA VAL A 125 -8.60 2.70 9.09
C VAL A 125 -8.45 2.00 7.73
N PRO A 126 -7.33 1.30 7.48
CA PRO A 126 -7.19 0.44 6.31
C PRO A 126 -7.85 -0.92 6.54
N GLU A 127 -8.48 -1.46 5.49
CA GLU A 127 -9.01 -2.83 5.49
C GLU A 127 -8.44 -3.66 4.34
N ALA A 128 -7.93 -4.84 4.66
CA ALA A 128 -7.52 -5.85 3.69
C ALA A 128 -8.50 -7.02 3.73
N GLY A 129 -9.04 -7.40 2.56
CA GLY A 129 -9.92 -8.56 2.43
C GLY A 129 -9.26 -9.87 2.89
N PRO A 130 -10.04 -10.98 3.01
CA PRO A 130 -9.52 -12.27 3.46
C PRO A 130 -8.33 -12.76 2.64
N GLY A 131 -7.22 -13.10 3.31
CA GLY A 131 -6.04 -13.76 2.73
C GLY A 131 -6.25 -15.28 2.58
N PRO A 132 -5.18 -16.09 2.61
CA PRO A 132 -3.77 -15.73 2.78
C PRO A 132 -3.13 -15.18 1.50
N LYS A 133 -1.90 -14.67 1.61
CA LYS A 133 -1.07 -14.29 0.46
C LYS A 133 -1.71 -13.25 -0.46
N LYS A 134 -2.46 -12.30 0.11
CA LYS A 134 -3.00 -11.17 -0.65
C LYS A 134 -2.29 -9.89 -0.26
N CYS A 135 -1.60 -9.29 -1.21
CA CYS A 135 -0.96 -8.00 -1.05
C CYS A 135 -1.80 -6.90 -1.63
N ILE A 136 -1.62 -5.73 -1.06
CA ILE A 136 -2.26 -4.51 -1.50
C ILE A 136 -1.17 -3.46 -1.66
N ARG A 137 -1.21 -2.73 -2.77
CA ARG A 137 -0.32 -1.59 -3.01
C ARG A 137 -0.76 -0.40 -2.16
N ALA A 138 -0.25 -0.32 -0.93
CA ALA A 138 -0.65 0.68 0.05
C ALA A 138 -0.15 2.09 -0.31
N SER A 139 1.04 2.19 -0.89
CA SER A 139 1.59 3.44 -1.43
C SER A 139 2.45 3.13 -2.64
N CYS A 140 2.45 4.04 -3.62
CA CYS A 140 3.32 3.96 -4.78
C CYS A 140 3.70 5.37 -5.24
N SER A 141 5.00 5.64 -5.36
CA SER A 141 5.53 6.87 -5.94
C SER A 141 6.71 6.55 -6.87
N TRP A 142 6.66 7.02 -8.11
CA TRP A 142 7.59 6.71 -9.20
C TRP A 142 7.69 5.22 -9.54
N ASN A 143 8.54 4.49 -8.83
CA ASN A 143 8.68 3.04 -8.96
C ASN A 143 8.96 2.41 -7.59
N ALA A 144 8.60 3.11 -6.53
CA ALA A 144 8.81 2.68 -5.17
C ALA A 144 7.46 2.39 -4.53
N ALA A 145 7.27 1.15 -4.10
CA ALA A 145 6.02 0.73 -3.51
C ALA A 145 6.20 0.22 -2.09
N ILE A 146 5.19 0.52 -1.28
CA ILE A 146 4.94 -0.09 0.01
C ILE A 146 3.73 -0.99 -0.18
N TYR A 147 3.90 -2.30 0.00
CA TYR A 147 2.80 -3.24 0.02
C TYR A 147 2.44 -3.61 1.45
N TRP A 148 1.14 -3.74 1.68
CA TRP A 148 0.59 -4.33 2.89
C TRP A 148 -0.07 -5.65 2.51
N CYS A 149 0.36 -6.75 3.14
CA CYS A 149 -0.05 -8.09 2.75
C CYS A 149 -0.74 -8.81 3.89
N ASN A 150 -1.92 -9.36 3.59
CA ASN A 150 -2.72 -10.17 4.50
C ASN A 150 -2.43 -11.66 4.28
N ASP A 151 -1.76 -12.29 5.25
CA ASP A 151 -1.55 -13.74 5.32
C ASP A 151 -2.56 -14.44 6.23
N HIS A 152 -3.41 -13.69 6.91
CA HIS A 152 -4.49 -14.19 7.73
C HIS A 152 -5.64 -14.67 6.84
N PRO A 153 -6.30 -15.79 7.17
CA PRO A 153 -7.41 -16.31 6.37
C PRO A 153 -8.65 -15.41 6.38
N GLU A 154 -8.74 -14.47 7.33
CA GLU A 154 -9.85 -13.53 7.47
C GLU A 154 -9.44 -12.10 7.10
N LYS A 155 -10.46 -11.23 6.99
CA LYS A 155 -10.26 -9.79 6.80
C LYS A 155 -9.48 -9.19 7.96
N ILE A 156 -8.53 -8.30 7.69
CA ILE A 156 -7.83 -7.51 8.71
C ILE A 156 -8.24 -6.04 8.58
N THR A 157 -8.53 -5.41 9.73
CA THR A 157 -8.67 -3.96 9.86
C THR A 157 -7.63 -3.48 10.86
N LEU A 158 -6.77 -2.53 10.46
CA LEU A 158 -5.80 -1.93 11.39
C LEU A 158 -6.41 -0.68 12.03
N ALA A 159 -6.01 -0.39 13.28
CA ALA A 159 -6.45 0.83 13.97
C ALA A 159 -5.98 2.12 13.27
N SER A 160 -4.90 2.03 12.47
CA SER A 160 -4.40 3.13 11.65
C SER A 160 -3.42 2.61 10.59
N SER A 161 -3.32 3.34 9.48
CA SER A 161 -2.24 3.22 8.49
C SER A 161 -0.84 3.42 9.06
N ALA A 162 -0.71 4.01 10.25
CA ALA A 162 0.57 4.17 10.96
C ALA A 162 1.28 2.82 11.24
N TRP A 163 0.53 1.72 11.37
CA TRP A 163 1.09 0.37 11.49
C TRP A 163 1.85 -0.06 10.22
N ILE A 164 1.31 0.25 9.04
CA ILE A 164 1.97 -0.01 7.75
C ILE A 164 3.21 0.89 7.63
N ALA A 165 3.08 2.17 7.98
CA ALA A 165 4.17 3.14 7.96
C ALA A 165 5.33 2.70 8.87
N LYS A 166 5.04 2.15 10.05
CA LYS A 166 6.04 1.64 11.01
C LYS A 166 6.84 0.48 10.42
N GLY A 167 6.17 -0.50 9.81
CA GLY A 167 6.86 -1.61 9.14
C GLY A 167 7.76 -1.13 8.00
N ALA A 168 7.28 -0.20 7.18
CA ALA A 168 8.07 0.41 6.10
C ALA A 168 9.28 1.20 6.64
N LYS A 169 9.10 1.99 7.72
CA LYS A 169 10.20 2.71 8.40
C LYS A 169 11.28 1.75 8.88
N GLU A 170 10.91 0.60 9.47
CA GLU A 170 11.90 -0.37 9.95
C GLU A 170 12.72 -0.95 8.81
N ILE A 171 12.08 -1.25 7.67
CA ILE A 171 12.78 -1.70 6.47
C ILE A 171 13.73 -0.60 5.96
N VAL A 172 13.31 0.66 5.93
CA VAL A 172 14.18 1.80 5.57
C VAL A 172 15.34 1.96 6.55
N HIS A 173 15.13 1.73 7.85
CA HIS A 173 16.19 1.89 8.85
C HIS A 173 17.21 0.74 8.81
N LYS A 174 16.76 -0.50 8.56
CA LYS A 174 17.60 -1.70 8.69
C LYS A 174 18.10 -2.27 7.37
N CYS A 175 17.38 -2.04 6.27
CA CYS A 175 17.62 -2.69 4.98
C CYS A 175 18.17 -1.78 3.89
N VAL A 176 18.81 -0.66 4.26
CA VAL A 176 19.55 0.18 3.32
C VAL A 176 20.91 -0.41 3.04
N PHE A 177 21.23 -0.58 1.76
CA PHE A 177 22.52 -1.09 1.30
C PHE A 177 23.08 -0.26 0.15
N ARG A 178 24.40 -0.33 -0.05
CA ARG A 178 25.04 0.37 -1.17
C ARG A 178 24.73 -0.37 -2.48
N GLN A 179 23.93 0.25 -3.35
CA GLN A 179 23.56 -0.31 -4.65
C GLN A 179 24.57 0.05 -5.75
N SER A 180 25.16 1.24 -5.69
CA SER A 180 26.22 1.68 -6.61
C SER A 180 27.22 2.61 -5.90
N ARG A 181 28.25 3.10 -6.62
CA ARG A 181 29.18 4.11 -6.07
C ARG A 181 28.48 5.42 -5.67
N ARG A 182 27.31 5.73 -6.25
CA ARG A 182 26.58 6.99 -6.04
C ARG A 182 25.18 6.80 -5.43
N SER A 183 24.79 5.57 -5.13
CA SER A 183 23.43 5.27 -4.71
C SER A 183 23.32 4.18 -3.67
N ASN A 184 22.32 4.34 -2.83
CA ASN A 184 21.84 3.30 -1.95
C ASN A 184 20.57 2.68 -2.53
N GLY A 185 20.31 1.44 -2.17
CA GLY A 185 19.06 0.75 -2.42
C GLY A 185 18.41 0.38 -1.10
N VAL A 186 17.08 0.26 -1.11
CA VAL A 186 16.32 -0.35 -0.02
C VAL A 186 15.36 -1.37 -0.58
N SER A 187 15.28 -2.51 0.09
CA SER A 187 14.16 -3.43 -0.05
C SER A 187 14.13 -4.38 1.12
N GLY A 188 12.93 -4.86 1.45
CA GLY A 188 12.77 -5.82 2.52
C GLY A 188 11.33 -6.13 2.81
N GLN A 189 11.15 -7.05 3.76
CA GLN A 189 9.86 -7.48 4.26
C GLN A 189 9.93 -7.63 5.78
N ILE A 190 8.90 -7.17 6.48
CA ILE A 190 8.76 -7.37 7.92
C ILE A 190 7.39 -7.96 8.23
N PHE A 191 7.38 -9.02 9.05
CA PHE A 191 6.17 -9.73 9.44
C PHE A 191 5.66 -9.20 10.78
N ASN A 192 4.33 -9.19 10.93
CA ASN A 192 3.64 -8.96 12.18
C ASN A 192 3.00 -10.28 12.64
N LYS A 193 2.97 -10.50 13.96
CA LYS A 193 2.45 -11.71 14.60
C LYS A 193 0.96 -11.96 14.31
N GLY A 194 0.21 -10.93 13.91
CA GLY A 194 -1.17 -11.03 13.45
C GLY A 194 -1.35 -11.62 12.04
N ALA A 195 -0.35 -12.34 11.51
CA ALA A 195 -0.36 -12.93 10.17
C ALA A 195 -0.58 -11.91 9.03
N TRP A 196 0.17 -10.81 9.08
CA TRP A 196 0.26 -9.85 7.97
C TRP A 196 1.67 -9.29 7.91
N ASN A 197 2.03 -8.65 6.80
CA ASN A 197 3.38 -8.14 6.61
C ASN A 197 3.43 -6.87 5.75
N VAL A 198 4.57 -6.20 5.79
CA VAL A 198 4.89 -5.04 4.95
C VAL A 198 6.06 -5.39 4.05
N ILE A 199 5.97 -5.06 2.76
CA ILE A 199 7.05 -5.22 1.79
C ILE A 199 7.39 -3.85 1.20
N VAL A 200 8.68 -3.50 1.20
CA VAL A 200 9.23 -2.37 0.44
C VAL A 200 10.04 -2.91 -0.72
N ARG A 201 9.65 -2.56 -1.94
CA ARG A 201 10.33 -2.99 -3.17
C ARG A 201 10.08 -2.02 -4.31
N GLN A 202 10.84 -2.18 -5.39
CA GLN A 202 10.55 -1.53 -6.65
C GLN A 202 9.29 -2.13 -7.29
N ASP A 203 8.41 -1.27 -7.80
CA ASP A 203 7.25 -1.60 -8.63
C ASP A 203 7.57 -1.30 -10.11
N SER A 204 7.33 -2.26 -11.00
CA SER A 204 7.74 -2.23 -12.40
C SER A 204 6.77 -1.49 -13.31
N ASP A 205 5.49 -1.38 -12.93
CA ASP A 205 4.47 -0.71 -13.74
C ASP A 205 4.35 0.79 -13.43
N HIS A 206 5.42 1.38 -12.87
CA HIS A 206 5.61 2.84 -12.73
C HIS A 206 4.62 3.59 -11.84
N CYS A 207 3.89 2.88 -10.97
CA CYS A 207 2.78 3.45 -10.21
C CYS A 207 1.69 4.02 -11.14
#